data_AF-A0AAW9NX65-F1
#
_entry.id   AF-A0AAW9NX65-F1
#
_cell.length_a   1.000
_cell.length_b   1.000
_cell.length_c   1.000
_cell.angle_alpha   90.00
_cell.angle_beta   90.00
_cell.angle_gamma   90.00
#
_symmetry.space_group_name_H-M   'P 1'
#
loop_
_entity.id
_entity.type
_entity.pdbx_description
1 polymer ?
#
loop_
_entity_poly.entity_id
_entity_poly.type
_entity_poly.pdbx_seq_one_letter_code
_entity_poly.pdbx_strand_id
1 'polypeptide(L)'
;MKNERHQKFCEISERRMTRVFENMNLIANLSNKKNYEFVNEEIEELFYSYRKKGEEIKSYFENNVSIKPTVTEFKFLGKSNIEILEPKRKKFRELAESRMTKVFQDMNLIANLSNKTNYTYTIQEVDELFQAYEEKGRMVESRFLPLIKEFKYTI
;
A
#
# COMPACT_ATOMS: atom_id res chain seq x y z
N MET A 1 -11.96 16.32 29.30
CA MET A 1 -12.70 15.52 28.31
C MET A 1 -11.75 15.24 27.15
N LYS A 2 -11.46 13.96 26.84
CA LYS A 2 -10.82 13.61 25.55
C LYS A 2 -11.75 14.09 24.43
N ASN A 3 -11.20 14.73 23.41
CA ASN A 3 -11.97 15.15 22.24
C ASN A 3 -12.45 13.89 21.51
N GLU A 4 -13.74 13.58 21.59
CA GLU A 4 -14.34 12.33 21.07
C GLU A 4 -14.08 12.14 19.57
N ARG A 5 -14.08 13.23 18.79
CA ARG A 5 -13.81 13.21 17.35
C ARG A 5 -12.34 12.87 17.05
N HIS A 6 -11.44 13.32 17.91
CA HIS A 6 -10.02 13.01 17.80
C HIS A 6 -9.72 11.56 18.19
N GLN A 7 -10.30 11.09 19.30
CA GLN A 7 -10.15 9.69 19.71
C GLN A 7 -10.67 8.72 18.63
N LYS A 8 -11.84 9.02 18.03
CA LYS A 8 -12.37 8.24 16.90
C LYS A 8 -11.43 8.23 15.69
N PHE A 9 -10.73 9.32 15.41
CA PHE A 9 -9.75 9.37 14.33
C PHE A 9 -8.59 8.40 14.62
N CYS A 10 -7.99 8.47 15.81
CA CYS A 10 -6.88 7.59 16.20
C CYS A 10 -7.29 6.11 16.13
N GLU A 11 -8.37 5.71 16.81
CA GLU A 11 -8.81 4.31 16.87
C GLU A 11 -9.12 3.72 15.48
N ILE A 12 -9.77 4.49 14.61
CA ILE A 12 -10.16 4.01 13.29
C ILE A 12 -8.96 3.99 12.33
N SER A 13 -8.09 5.00 12.37
CA SER A 13 -6.88 5.04 11.54
C SER A 13 -5.90 3.93 11.91
N GLU A 14 -5.64 3.71 13.20
CA GLU A 14 -4.80 2.61 13.71
C GLU A 14 -5.31 1.25 13.23
N ARG A 15 -6.61 0.98 13.43
CA ARG A 15 -7.22 -0.30 13.03
C ARG A 15 -7.11 -0.53 11.51
N ARG A 16 -7.34 0.50 10.70
CA ARG A 16 -7.27 0.39 9.23
C ARG A 16 -5.84 0.25 8.74
N MET A 17 -4.90 1.01 9.31
CA MET A 17 -3.47 0.89 8.99
C MET A 17 -2.92 -0.48 9.40
N THR A 18 -3.37 -1.03 10.52
CA THR A 18 -3.04 -2.41 10.94
C THR A 18 -3.44 -3.43 9.86
N ARG A 19 -4.65 -3.32 9.30
CA ARG A 19 -5.09 -4.20 8.19
C ARG A 19 -4.27 -4.02 6.92
N VAL A 20 -3.84 -2.78 6.63
CA VAL A 20 -2.89 -2.54 5.53
C VAL A 20 -1.59 -3.29 5.80
N PHE A 21 -1.06 -3.22 7.01
CA PHE A 21 0.19 -3.88 7.38
C PHE A 21 0.08 -5.40 7.31
N GLU A 22 -1.05 -5.98 7.71
CA GLU A 22 -1.35 -7.40 7.58
C GLU A 22 -1.34 -7.86 6.11
N ASN A 23 -2.00 -7.12 5.22
CA ASN A 23 -1.97 -7.44 3.78
C ASN A 23 -0.57 -7.27 3.18
N MET A 24 0.18 -6.25 3.62
CA MET A 24 1.57 -6.05 3.20
C MET A 24 2.49 -7.16 3.71
N ASN A 25 2.25 -7.73 4.91
CA ASN A 25 2.95 -8.92 5.39
C ASN A 25 2.69 -10.13 4.48
N LEU A 26 1.45 -10.31 4.02
CA LEU A 26 1.12 -11.36 3.06
C LEU A 26 1.81 -11.13 1.71
N ILE A 27 1.87 -9.89 1.21
CA ILE A 27 2.63 -9.55 0.00
C ILE A 27 4.11 -9.90 0.20
N ALA A 28 4.68 -9.58 1.36
CA ALA A 28 6.07 -9.90 1.68
C ALA A 28 6.41 -11.39 1.52
N ASN A 29 5.46 -12.30 1.80
CA ASN A 29 5.64 -13.75 1.63
C ASN A 29 5.74 -14.17 0.16
N LEU A 30 5.30 -13.34 -0.79
CA LEU A 30 5.39 -13.60 -2.22
C LEU A 30 6.83 -13.47 -2.75
N SER A 31 7.76 -12.92 -1.97
CA SER A 31 9.19 -12.85 -2.32
C SER A 31 9.89 -14.21 -2.33
N ASN A 32 9.26 -15.26 -1.80
CA ASN A 32 9.86 -16.59 -1.72
C ASN A 32 9.93 -17.27 -3.11
N LYS A 33 11.12 -17.20 -3.73
CA LYS A 33 11.42 -17.75 -5.06
C LYS A 33 11.28 -19.28 -5.17
N LYS A 34 11.18 -20.01 -4.05
CA LYS A 34 10.84 -21.44 -4.08
C LYS A 34 9.41 -21.65 -4.61
N ASN A 35 8.50 -20.76 -4.22
CA ASN A 35 7.06 -20.91 -4.43
C ASN A 35 6.50 -19.99 -5.51
N TYR A 36 7.22 -18.91 -5.84
CA TYR A 36 6.75 -17.84 -6.71
C TYR A 36 7.83 -17.41 -7.69
N GLU A 37 7.38 -16.90 -8.83
CA GLU A 37 8.23 -16.31 -9.85
C GLU A 37 7.60 -14.97 -10.26
N PHE A 38 8.45 -14.00 -10.58
CA PHE A 38 8.05 -12.64 -10.93
C PHE A 38 9.21 -11.98 -11.68
N VAL A 39 8.89 -10.99 -12.50
CA VAL A 39 9.89 -10.13 -13.16
C VAL A 39 9.99 -8.79 -12.43
N ASN A 40 11.09 -8.06 -12.66
CA ASN A 40 11.35 -6.80 -11.95
C ASN A 40 10.27 -5.76 -12.24
N GLU A 41 9.76 -5.72 -13.47
CA GLU A 41 8.71 -4.80 -13.91
C GLU A 41 7.41 -5.03 -13.11
N GLU A 42 7.08 -6.28 -12.75
CA GLU A 42 5.93 -6.58 -11.91
C GLU A 42 6.14 -6.08 -10.47
N ILE A 43 7.36 -6.14 -9.95
CA ILE A 43 7.68 -5.60 -8.63
C ILE A 43 7.58 -4.07 -8.65
N GLU A 44 8.19 -3.43 -9.65
CA GLU A 44 8.14 -1.98 -9.84
C GLU A 44 6.70 -1.48 -9.95
N GLU A 45 5.87 -2.14 -10.76
CA GLU A 45 4.46 -1.78 -10.93
C GLU A 45 3.66 -1.91 -9.63
N LEU A 46 3.85 -3.01 -8.90
CA LEU A 46 3.14 -3.29 -7.64
C LEU A 46 3.44 -2.20 -6.60
N PHE A 47 4.72 -1.86 -6.40
CA PHE A 47 5.11 -0.89 -5.37
C PHE A 47 4.97 0.56 -5.84
N TYR A 48 5.05 0.85 -7.13
CA TYR A 48 4.64 2.14 -7.69
C TYR A 48 3.17 2.41 -7.38
N SER A 49 2.30 1.42 -7.61
CA SER A 49 0.86 1.53 -7.35
C SER A 49 0.57 1.71 -5.85
N TYR A 50 1.29 1.02 -4.97
CA TYR A 50 1.22 1.24 -3.52
C TYR A 50 1.59 2.67 -3.14
N ARG A 51 2.75 3.18 -3.58
CA ARG A 51 3.20 4.55 -3.28
C ARG A 51 2.22 5.59 -3.79
N LYS A 52 1.78 5.46 -5.05
CA LYS A 52 0.77 6.35 -5.65
C LYS A 52 -0.53 6.34 -4.88
N LYS A 53 -0.96 5.18 -4.35
CA LYS A 53 -2.15 5.10 -3.50
C LYS A 53 -1.96 5.87 -2.20
N GLY A 54 -0.79 5.75 -1.55
CA GLY A 54 -0.44 6.54 -0.37
C GLY A 54 -0.50 8.05 -0.63
N GLU A 55 0.16 8.51 -1.70
CA GLU A 55 0.18 9.92 -2.14
C GLU A 55 -1.24 10.45 -2.42
N GLU A 56 -2.04 9.68 -3.17
CA GLU A 56 -3.44 10.01 -3.45
C GLU A 56 -4.20 10.20 -2.13
N ILE A 57 -4.12 9.24 -1.21
CA ILE A 57 -4.91 9.32 0.02
C ILE A 57 -4.42 10.46 0.94
N LYS A 58 -3.11 10.67 1.05
CA LYS A 58 -2.54 11.77 1.84
C LYS A 58 -3.05 13.13 1.37
N SER A 59 -3.17 13.31 0.05
CA SER A 59 -3.65 14.57 -0.54
C SER A 59 -5.07 14.98 -0.07
N TYR A 60 -5.93 14.03 0.31
CA TYR A 60 -7.26 14.33 0.86
C TYR A 60 -7.21 15.03 2.22
N PHE A 61 -6.18 14.75 3.03
CA PHE A 61 -5.98 15.36 4.35
C PHE A 61 -5.39 16.77 4.23
N GLU A 62 -4.57 17.01 3.21
CA GLU A 62 -3.89 18.28 2.97
C GLU A 62 -4.79 19.31 2.28
N ASN A 63 -5.54 18.89 1.25
CA ASN A 63 -6.20 19.80 0.32
C ASN A 63 -7.73 19.91 0.50
N ASN A 64 -8.30 19.33 1.57
CA ASN A 64 -9.76 19.23 1.81
C ASN A 64 -10.55 18.80 0.56
N VAL A 65 -10.00 17.88 -0.23
CA VAL A 65 -10.59 17.47 -1.51
C VAL A 65 -11.87 16.67 -1.23
N SER A 66 -12.97 17.09 -1.86
CA SER A 66 -14.29 16.45 -1.68
C SER A 66 -14.50 15.21 -2.54
N ILE A 67 -13.72 15.04 -3.62
CA ILE A 67 -13.81 13.90 -4.53
C ILE A 67 -13.15 12.71 -3.85
N LYS A 68 -13.87 11.60 -3.64
CA LYS A 68 -13.33 10.41 -2.98
C LYS A 68 -12.54 9.54 -3.95
N PRO A 69 -11.58 8.74 -3.44
CA PRO A 69 -10.77 7.87 -4.29
C PRO A 69 -11.65 6.87 -5.04
N THR A 70 -11.38 6.74 -6.34
CA THR A 70 -12.22 5.96 -7.26
C THR A 70 -11.65 4.58 -7.54
N VAL A 71 -10.33 4.41 -7.46
CA VAL A 71 -9.68 3.13 -7.74
C VAL A 71 -9.71 2.26 -6.48
N THR A 72 -10.45 1.15 -6.57
CA THR A 72 -10.61 0.15 -5.51
C THR A 72 -9.81 -1.11 -5.75
N GLU A 73 -9.42 -1.39 -7.00
CA GLU A 73 -8.78 -2.62 -7.41
C GLU A 73 -7.40 -2.35 -8.02
N PHE A 74 -6.45 -3.20 -7.67
CA PHE A 74 -5.15 -3.24 -8.32
C PHE A 74 -5.11 -4.41 -9.31
N LYS A 75 -4.65 -4.15 -10.53
CA LYS A 75 -4.47 -5.12 -11.60
C LYS A 75 -3.17 -4.82 -12.31
N PHE A 76 -2.40 -5.87 -12.57
CA PHE A 76 -1.18 -5.72 -13.35
C PHE A 76 -1.51 -5.34 -14.80
N LEU A 77 -0.73 -4.42 -15.35
CA LEU A 77 -0.73 -4.08 -16.76
C LEU A 77 -0.19 -5.26 -17.58
N GLY A 78 -0.56 -5.30 -18.86
CA GLY A 78 -0.14 -6.38 -19.76
C GLY A 78 -0.71 -7.74 -19.37
N LYS A 79 -1.99 -7.98 -19.69
CA LYS A 79 -2.60 -9.31 -19.64
C LYS A 79 -2.10 -10.19 -20.81
N SER A 80 -0.80 -10.38 -21.00
CA SER A 80 -0.37 -11.54 -21.79
C SER A 80 -1.06 -12.76 -21.18
N ASN A 81 -1.85 -13.50 -21.97
CA ASN A 81 -2.79 -14.53 -21.50
C ASN A 81 -2.30 -15.16 -20.20
N ILE A 82 -2.95 -14.84 -19.07
CA ILE A 82 -2.55 -15.35 -17.75
C ILE A 82 -2.51 -16.89 -17.77
N GLU A 83 -3.27 -17.51 -18.67
CA GLU A 83 -3.27 -18.94 -18.98
C GLU A 83 -1.96 -19.49 -19.56
N ILE A 84 -1.14 -18.65 -20.22
CA ILE A 84 0.16 -19.01 -20.81
C ILE A 84 1.31 -18.74 -19.82
N LEU A 85 1.06 -18.10 -18.67
CA LEU A 85 2.11 -17.87 -17.66
C LEU A 85 2.47 -19.17 -16.94
N GLU A 86 3.76 -19.29 -16.61
CA GLU A 86 4.24 -20.35 -15.71
C GLU A 86 3.43 -20.37 -14.40
N PRO A 87 3.07 -21.55 -13.86
CA PRO A 87 2.14 -21.67 -12.73
C PRO A 87 2.53 -20.84 -11.50
N LYS A 88 3.84 -20.74 -11.20
CA LYS A 88 4.36 -19.93 -10.08
C LYS A 88 4.16 -18.43 -10.29
N ARG A 89 4.36 -17.95 -11.52
CA ARG A 89 4.16 -16.55 -11.89
C ARG A 89 2.69 -16.17 -11.97
N LYS A 90 1.85 -17.05 -12.51
CA LYS A 90 0.39 -16.90 -12.46
C LYS A 90 -0.10 -16.75 -11.01
N LYS A 91 0.31 -17.67 -10.13
CA LYS A 91 -0.06 -17.66 -8.71
C LYS A 91 0.45 -16.42 -7.98
N PHE A 92 1.65 -15.95 -8.31
CA PHE A 92 2.17 -14.68 -7.79
C PHE A 92 1.23 -13.51 -8.13
N ARG A 93 0.90 -13.34 -9.42
CA ARG A 93 0.05 -12.25 -9.90
C ARG A 93 -1.33 -12.27 -9.25
N GLU A 94 -2.00 -13.42 -9.24
CA GLU A 94 -3.33 -13.57 -8.63
C GLU A 94 -3.35 -13.16 -7.15
N LEU A 95 -2.35 -13.61 -6.38
CA LEU A 95 -2.26 -13.28 -4.96
C LEU A 95 -1.86 -11.83 -4.72
N ALA A 96 -0.92 -11.29 -5.50
CA ALA A 96 -0.51 -9.89 -5.41
C ALA A 96 -1.67 -8.94 -5.74
N GLU A 97 -2.42 -9.21 -6.81
CA GLU A 97 -3.63 -8.45 -7.18
C GLU A 97 -4.68 -8.46 -6.07
N SER A 98 -5.01 -9.65 -5.56
CA SER A 98 -6.00 -9.81 -4.50
C SER A 98 -5.60 -9.06 -3.22
N ARG A 99 -4.33 -9.15 -2.83
CA ARG A 99 -3.82 -8.54 -1.58
C ARG A 99 -3.66 -7.03 -1.71
N MET A 100 -3.15 -6.54 -2.83
CA MET A 100 -3.01 -5.09 -3.07
C MET A 100 -4.37 -4.42 -3.23
N THR A 101 -5.36 -5.11 -3.82
CA THR A 101 -6.75 -4.65 -3.86
C THR A 101 -7.31 -4.42 -2.45
N LYS A 102 -7.04 -5.33 -1.50
CA LYS A 102 -7.45 -5.13 -0.09
C LYS A 102 -6.76 -3.92 0.55
N VAL A 103 -5.47 -3.69 0.25
CA VAL A 103 -4.76 -2.47 0.67
C VAL A 103 -5.46 -1.22 0.12
N PHE A 104 -5.82 -1.21 -1.17
CA PHE A 104 -6.49 -0.07 -1.80
C PHE A 104 -7.85 0.21 -1.14
N GLN A 105 -8.61 -0.84 -0.84
CA GLN A 105 -9.89 -0.73 -0.14
C GLN A 105 -9.72 -0.13 1.26
N ASP A 106 -8.75 -0.60 2.05
CA ASP A 106 -8.47 -0.04 3.38
C ASP A 106 -7.96 1.40 3.32
N MET A 107 -7.14 1.74 2.32
CA MET A 107 -6.70 3.11 2.06
C MET A 107 -7.87 4.02 1.66
N ASN A 108 -8.82 3.55 0.86
CA ASN A 108 -10.05 4.29 0.55
C ASN A 108 -10.90 4.54 1.78
N LEU A 109 -10.91 3.61 2.73
CA LEU A 109 -11.55 3.82 4.02
C LEU A 109 -10.82 4.89 4.83
N ILE A 110 -9.49 4.86 4.89
CA ILE A 110 -8.67 5.89 5.54
C ILE A 110 -8.95 7.28 4.94
N ALA A 111 -9.13 7.39 3.63
CA ALA A 111 -9.50 8.64 2.97
C ALA A 111 -10.75 9.31 3.59
N ASN A 112 -11.74 8.53 4.03
CA ASN A 112 -12.94 9.08 4.69
C ASN A 112 -12.64 9.80 6.02
N LEU A 113 -11.49 9.51 6.65
CA LEU A 113 -11.06 10.15 7.88
C LEU A 113 -10.58 11.58 7.66
N SER A 114 -10.36 12.01 6.40
CA SER A 114 -10.00 13.40 6.10
C SER A 114 -11.13 14.39 6.39
N ASN A 115 -12.37 13.92 6.54
CA ASN A 115 -13.53 14.79 6.80
C ASN A 115 -13.45 15.46 8.19
N LYS A 116 -13.03 16.73 8.20
CA LYS A 116 -12.90 17.58 9.39
C LYS A 116 -14.24 18.00 10.02
N THR A 117 -15.39 17.58 9.50
CA THR A 117 -16.68 17.69 10.21
C THR A 117 -16.81 16.57 11.24
N ASN A 118 -16.34 15.37 10.90
CA ASN A 118 -16.52 14.17 11.72
C ASN A 118 -15.29 13.86 12.60
N TYR A 119 -14.11 14.29 12.16
CA TYR A 119 -12.84 13.94 12.79
C TYR A 119 -12.03 15.18 13.14
N THR A 120 -11.17 15.07 14.14
CA THR A 120 -10.23 16.11 14.53
C THR A 120 -8.85 15.48 14.59
N TYR A 121 -7.89 16.03 13.87
CA TYR A 121 -6.54 15.50 13.78
C TYR A 121 -5.56 16.64 13.49
N THR A 122 -4.30 16.44 13.85
CA THR A 122 -3.21 17.36 13.52
C THR A 122 -2.54 16.99 12.21
N ILE A 123 -1.79 17.93 11.63
CA ILE A 123 -0.97 17.65 10.43
C ILE A 123 0.12 16.62 10.78
N GLN A 124 0.72 16.73 11.98
CA GLN A 124 1.71 15.78 12.46
C GLN A 124 1.17 14.34 12.54
N GLU A 125 -0.05 14.14 13.04
CA GLU A 125 -0.68 12.81 13.10
C GLU A 125 -0.92 12.22 11.71
N VAL A 126 -1.26 13.06 10.74
CA VAL A 126 -1.38 12.65 9.34
C VAL A 126 -0.01 12.24 8.79
N ASP A 127 1.03 13.05 9.03
CA ASP A 127 2.38 12.74 8.58
C ASP A 127 2.91 11.43 9.20
N GLU A 128 2.71 11.21 10.50
CA GLU A 128 3.09 9.97 11.19
C GLU A 128 2.37 8.75 10.58
N LEU A 129 1.07 8.85 10.30
CA LEU A 129 0.28 7.80 9.68
C LEU A 129 0.82 7.41 8.29
N PHE A 130 1.14 8.39 7.45
CA PHE A 130 1.62 8.14 6.09
C PHE A 130 3.11 7.78 6.04
N GLN A 131 3.93 8.28 6.96
CA GLN A 131 5.31 7.81 7.12
C GLN A 131 5.33 6.32 7.47
N ALA A 132 4.46 5.87 8.36
CA ALA A 132 4.34 4.46 8.71
C ALA A 132 3.89 3.60 7.50
N TYR A 133 2.97 4.10 6.68
CA TYR A 133 2.58 3.45 5.41
C TYR A 133 3.76 3.32 4.45
N GLU A 134 4.49 4.41 4.19
CA GLU A 134 5.64 4.40 3.29
C GLU A 134 6.76 3.48 3.76
N GLU A 135 7.10 3.53 5.05
CA GLU A 135 8.11 2.66 5.64
C GLU A 135 7.72 1.20 5.49
N LYS A 136 6.45 0.87 5.74
CA LYS A 136 5.94 -0.49 5.52
C LYS A 136 6.11 -0.93 4.07
N GLY A 137 5.81 -0.06 3.12
CA GLY A 137 6.03 -0.29 1.69
C GLY A 137 7.49 -0.62 1.38
N ARG A 138 8.41 0.25 1.81
CA ARG A 138 9.87 0.09 1.61
C ARG A 138 10.39 -1.22 2.22
N MET A 139 9.97 -1.55 3.45
CA MET A 139 10.36 -2.79 4.11
C MET A 139 9.94 -4.02 3.30
N VAL A 140 8.72 -4.02 2.75
CA VAL A 140 8.19 -5.16 2.00
C VAL A 140 8.80 -5.24 0.60
N GLU A 141 9.00 -4.12 -0.09
CA GLU A 141 9.67 -4.02 -1.39
C GLU A 141 11.09 -4.57 -1.33
N SER A 142 11.84 -4.25 -0.26
CA SER A 142 13.22 -4.72 -0.08
C SER A 142 13.36 -6.25 -0.09
N ARG A 143 12.30 -7.01 0.26
CA ARG A 143 12.35 -8.48 0.26
C ARG A 143 12.36 -9.08 -1.15
N PHE A 144 11.92 -8.31 -2.16
CA PHE A 144 11.91 -8.75 -3.56
C PHE A 144 13.23 -8.45 -4.27
N LEU A 145 14.02 -7.51 -3.74
CA LEU A 145 15.27 -7.07 -4.31
C LEU A 145 16.43 -7.99 -3.92
N PRO A 146 17.45 -8.14 -4.79
CA PRO A 146 18.67 -8.83 -4.42
C PRO A 146 19.40 -8.06 -3.29
N LEU A 147 20.13 -8.80 -2.45
CA LEU A 147 20.99 -8.18 -1.45
C LEU A 147 22.11 -7.39 -2.14
N ILE A 148 22.27 -6.13 -1.74
CA ILE A 148 23.39 -5.30 -2.16
C ILE A 148 24.66 -5.88 -1.53
N LYS A 149 25.62 -6.29 -2.38
CA LYS A 149 26.88 -6.89 -1.93
C LYS A 149 28.03 -5.90 -1.79
N GLU A 150 27.97 -4.83 -2.57
CA GLU A 150 29.02 -3.84 -2.67
C GLU A 150 28.40 -2.46 -2.73
N PHE A 151 28.95 -1.52 -1.98
CA PHE A 151 28.63 -0.10 -2.12
C PHE A 151 29.53 0.49 -3.21
N LYS A 152 28.94 1.25 -4.15
CA LYS A 152 29.68 1.99 -5.17
C LYS A 152 29.10 3.40 -5.27
N TYR A 153 29.98 4.40 -5.25
CA TYR A 153 29.60 5.76 -5.64
C TYR A 153 29.29 5.77 -7.13
N THR A 154 28.21 6.45 -7.51
CA THR A 154 27.99 6.84 -8.90
C THR A 154 28.87 8.06 -9.16
N ILE A 155 30.03 7.85 -9.79
CA ILE A 155 30.97 8.90 -10.22
C ILE A 155 30.58 9.39 -11.60
#